data_AF-A0A7V3FI38-F1
#
_entry.id   AF-A0A7V3FI38-F1
#
_cell.length_a   1.000
_cell.length_b   1.000
_cell.length_c   1.000
_cell.angle_alpha   90.00
_cell.angle_beta   90.00
_cell.angle_gamma   90.00
#
_symmetry.space_group_name_H-M   'P 1'
#
loop_
_entity.id
_entity.type
_entity.pdbx_description
1 polymer ?
#
loop_
_entity_poly.entity_id
_entity_poly.type
_entity_poly.pdbx_seq_one_letter_code
_entity_poly.pdbx_strand_id
1 'polypeptide(L)'
;MFVRNETGIRRLEEFVAEAEGDNIWERVAKLEQRYRKQCPKCEEKFWTKEELIETGWFDGDFIGYRCPDPDCDGIVRPKEKQ
;
A
#
# COMPACT_ATOMS: atom_id res chain seq x y z
N MET A 1 -5.06 -21.11 -10.71
CA MET A 1 -6.20 -21.67 -9.95
C MET A 1 -5.65 -22.18 -8.62
N PHE A 2 -5.96 -21.53 -7.50
CA PHE A 2 -5.54 -22.01 -6.18
C PHE A 2 -6.47 -23.16 -5.79
N VAL A 3 -5.98 -24.39 -5.91
CA VAL A 3 -6.72 -25.58 -5.47
C VAL A 3 -6.31 -25.85 -4.03
N ARG A 4 -7.26 -25.80 -3.09
CA ARG A 4 -7.04 -26.14 -1.68
C ARG A 4 -6.96 -27.67 -1.49
N ASN A 5 -6.10 -28.33 -2.25
CA ASN A 5 -5.75 -29.73 -2.05
C ASN A 5 -4.32 -29.82 -1.51
N GLU A 6 -3.91 -30.99 -1.01
CA GLU A 6 -2.60 -31.18 -0.38
C GLU A 6 -1.44 -30.71 -1.27
N THR A 7 -1.47 -31.03 -2.56
CA THR A 7 -0.47 -30.59 -3.53
C THR A 7 -0.42 -29.06 -3.67
N GLY A 8 -1.57 -28.40 -3.68
CA GLY A 8 -1.67 -26.95 -3.76
C GLY A 8 -1.19 -26.24 -2.49
N ILE A 9 -1.47 -26.83 -1.32
CA ILE A 9 -0.98 -26.32 -0.03
C ILE A 9 0.53 -26.48 0.06
N ARG A 10 1.07 -27.66 -0.25
CA ARG A 10 2.53 -27.89 -0.22
C ARG A 10 3.28 -26.94 -1.16
N ARG A 11 2.74 -26.71 -2.36
CA ARG A 11 3.35 -25.78 -3.31
C ARG A 11 3.30 -24.32 -2.84
N LEU A 12 2.26 -23.94 -2.11
CA LEU A 12 2.20 -22.63 -1.45
C LEU A 12 3.26 -22.52 -0.36
N GLU A 13 3.42 -23.55 0.47
CA GLU A 13 4.46 -23.60 1.51
C GLU A 13 5.88 -23.50 0.92
N GLU A 14 6.14 -24.20 -0.19
CA GLU A 14 7.40 -24.10 -0.94
C GLU A 14 7.69 -22.65 -1.40
N PHE A 15 6.67 -21.96 -1.95
CA PHE A 15 6.82 -20.55 -2.35
C PHE A 15 7.01 -19.60 -1.17
N VAL A 16 6.38 -19.85 -0.03
CA VAL A 16 6.56 -19.05 1.19
C VAL A 16 7.98 -19.23 1.71
N ALA A 17 8.51 -20.46 1.74
CA ALA A 17 9.87 -20.74 2.18
C ALA A 17 10.93 -20.11 1.25
N GLU A 18 10.72 -20.15 -0.06
CA GLU A 18 11.58 -19.45 -1.04
C GLU A 18 11.55 -17.93 -0.81
N ALA A 19 10.35 -17.36 -0.61
CA ALA A 19 10.19 -15.93 -0.32
C ALA A 19 10.84 -15.50 1.01
N GLU A 20 10.87 -16.39 2.02
CA GLU A 20 11.63 -16.20 3.27
C GLU A 20 13.13 -16.18 3.02
N GLY A 21 13.66 -17.14 2.25
CA GLY A 21 15.09 -17.21 1.89
C GLY A 21 15.56 -15.99 1.08
N ASP A 22 14.69 -15.45 0.23
CA ASP A 22 15.00 -14.33 -0.68
C ASP A 22 14.71 -12.94 -0.09
N ASN A 23 14.39 -12.85 1.20
CA ASN A 23 14.02 -11.60 1.89
C ASN A 23 12.85 -10.84 1.22
N ILE A 24 11.97 -11.56 0.53
CA ILE A 24 10.82 -10.96 -0.16
C ILE A 24 9.88 -10.32 0.86
N TRP A 25 9.71 -10.91 2.03
CA TRP A 25 8.89 -10.35 3.10
C TRP A 25 9.39 -9.00 3.60
N GLU A 26 10.71 -8.81 3.71
CA GLU A 26 11.27 -7.50 4.06
C GLU A 26 11.00 -6.46 2.98
N ARG A 27 11.10 -6.86 1.70
CA ARG A 27 10.80 -5.97 0.57
C ARG A 27 9.33 -5.58 0.56
N VAL A 28 8.43 -6.55 0.80
CA VAL A 28 6.98 -6.31 0.91
C VAL A 28 6.67 -5.39 2.09
N ALA A 29 7.28 -5.60 3.26
CA ALA A 29 7.09 -4.74 4.43
C ALA A 29 7.58 -3.30 4.17
N LYS A 30 8.72 -3.12 3.49
CA LYS A 30 9.21 -1.80 3.07
C LYS A 30 8.25 -1.11 2.09
N LEU A 31 7.66 -1.86 1.17
CA LEU A 31 6.64 -1.35 0.25
C LEU A 31 5.36 -0.98 0.99
N GLU A 32 4.93 -1.81 1.95
CA GLU A 32 3.77 -1.52 2.78
C GLU A 32 3.93 -0.23 3.57
N GLN A 33 5.07 -0.04 4.25
CA GLN A 33 5.35 1.22 4.96
C GLN A 33 5.35 2.44 4.04
N ARG A 34 5.79 2.28 2.78
CA ARG A 34 5.86 3.38 1.83
C ARG A 34 4.50 3.71 1.23
N TYR A 35 3.72 2.71 0.84
CA TYR A 35 2.54 2.88 -0.01
C TYR A 35 1.22 2.64 0.72
N ARG A 36 1.22 1.99 1.90
CA ARG A 36 0.04 1.92 2.74
C ARG A 36 -0.06 3.18 3.60
N LYS A 37 -1.08 3.99 3.36
CA LYS A 37 -1.37 5.22 4.09
C LYS A 37 -2.56 5.03 5.00
N GLN A 38 -2.64 5.87 6.02
CA GLN A 38 -3.79 5.96 6.89
C GLN A 38 -4.36 7.37 6.77
N CYS A 39 -5.66 7.49 6.50
CA CYS A 39 -6.33 8.77 6.44
C CYS A 39 -6.36 9.41 7.85
N PRO A 40 -5.95 10.67 8.03
CA PRO A 40 -6.00 11.33 9.33
C PRO A 40 -7.42 11.71 9.78
N LYS A 41 -8.41 11.67 8.88
CA LYS A 41 -9.82 12.04 9.18
C LYS A 41 -10.68 10.84 9.55
N CYS A 42 -10.70 9.80 8.70
CA CYS A 42 -11.53 8.61 8.91
C CYS A 42 -10.74 7.39 9.40
N GLU A 43 -9.41 7.51 9.59
CA GLU A 43 -8.51 6.44 10.03
C GLU A 43 -8.41 5.22 9.09
N GLU A 44 -9.08 5.26 7.93
CA GLU A 44 -9.07 4.20 6.94
C GLU A 44 -7.67 4.00 6.36
N LYS A 45 -7.27 2.73 6.22
CA LYS A 45 -5.95 2.36 5.67
C LYS A 45 -6.10 1.99 4.21
N PHE A 46 -5.39 2.69 3.34
CA PHE A 46 -5.47 2.48 1.90
C PHE A 46 -4.09 2.41 1.25
N TRP A 47 -4.02 1.73 0.11
CA TRP A 47 -2.83 1.74 -0.74
C TRP A 47 -2.87 2.97 -1.63
N THR A 48 -1.78 3.71 -1.72
CA THR A 48 -1.64 4.82 -2.66
C THR A 48 -1.82 4.32 -4.09
N LYS A 49 -2.58 5.08 -4.87
CA LYS A 49 -2.76 4.87 -6.30
C LYS A 49 -2.65 6.22 -7.00
N GLU A 50 -2.36 6.20 -8.30
CA GLU A 50 -2.25 7.43 -9.11
C GLU A 50 -3.55 8.23 -9.10
N GLU A 51 -4.70 7.55 -9.14
CA GLU A 51 -6.04 8.16 -9.06
C GLU A 51 -6.32 8.93 -7.76
N LEU A 52 -5.53 8.66 -6.70
CA LEU A 52 -5.65 9.32 -5.41
C LEU A 52 -4.66 10.47 -5.25
N ILE A 53 -3.84 10.78 -6.26
CA ILE A 53 -2.88 11.88 -6.18
C ILE A 53 -3.64 13.21 -6.18
N GLU A 54 -3.38 14.03 -5.16
CA GLU A 54 -3.83 15.41 -5.10
C GLU A 54 -2.66 16.34 -5.44
N THR A 55 -2.86 17.22 -6.43
CA THR A 55 -1.92 18.27 -6.81
C THR A 55 -2.49 19.66 -6.54
N GLY A 56 -1.62 20.63 -6.30
CA GLY A 56 -2.01 22.03 -6.18
C GLY A 56 -2.51 22.56 -7.52
N TRP A 57 -3.63 23.27 -7.49
CA TRP A 57 -4.26 23.76 -8.72
C TRP A 57 -3.42 24.83 -9.46
N PHE A 58 -2.51 25.49 -8.75
CA PHE A 58 -1.79 26.68 -9.22
C PHE A 58 -0.35 26.36 -9.65
N ASP A 59 0.33 25.52 -8.89
CA ASP A 59 1.72 25.13 -9.06
C ASP A 59 1.88 23.72 -9.65
N GLY A 60 0.82 22.90 -9.60
CA GLY A 60 0.89 21.48 -9.95
C GLY A 60 1.69 20.67 -8.92
N ASP A 61 2.00 21.25 -7.77
CA ASP A 61 2.87 20.62 -6.78
C ASP A 61 2.14 19.46 -6.11
N PHE A 62 2.90 18.42 -5.80
CA PHE A 62 2.35 17.25 -5.12
C PHE A 62 1.96 17.60 -3.68
N ILE A 63 0.65 17.61 -3.39
CA ILE A 63 0.12 17.91 -2.06
C ILE A 63 0.07 16.65 -1.20
N GLY A 64 -0.31 15.51 -1.80
CA GLY A 64 -0.46 14.26 -1.07
C GLY A 64 -1.41 13.28 -1.75
N TYR A 65 -1.98 12.38 -0.95
CA TYR A 65 -2.95 11.39 -1.40
C TYR A 65 -4.32 11.62 -0.78
N ARG A 66 -5.36 11.72 -1.61
CA ARG A 66 -6.76 11.79 -1.20
C ARG A 66 -7.23 10.46 -0.62
N CYS A 67 -8.06 10.53 0.41
CA CYS A 67 -8.75 9.37 0.96
C CYS A 67 -9.69 8.76 -0.11
N PRO A 68 -9.71 7.43 -0.29
CA PRO A 68 -10.61 6.78 -1.26
C PRO A 68 -12.07 6.70 -0.79
N ASP A 69 -12.32 6.97 0.49
CA ASP A 69 -13.67 6.97 1.05
C ASP A 69 -14.46 8.19 0.53
N PRO A 70 -15.61 7.98 -0.17
CA PRO A 70 -16.38 9.06 -0.77
C PRO A 70 -16.95 10.06 0.24
N ASP A 71 -17.12 9.66 1.51
CA ASP A 71 -17.62 10.50 2.59
C ASP A 71 -16.48 11.22 3.34
N CYS A 72 -15.23 11.08 2.88
CA CYS A 72 -14.05 11.64 3.52
C CYS A 72 -13.20 12.48 2.57
N ASP A 73 -13.06 13.76 2.89
CA ASP A 73 -12.21 14.73 2.19
C ASP A 73 -10.79 14.81 2.81
N GLY A 74 -10.28 13.69 3.33
CA GLY A 74 -8.96 13.62 3.96
C GLY A 74 -7.83 13.59 2.94
N ILE A 75 -6.74 14.30 3.21
CA ILE A 75 -5.51 14.26 2.40
C ILE A 75 -4.35 13.85 3.29
N VAL A 76 -3.68 12.75 2.91
CA VAL A 76 -2.45 12.28 3.55
C VAL A 76 -1.28 13.00 2.90
N ARG A 77 -0.73 13.99 3.62
CA ARG A 77 0.47 14.70 3.17
C ARG A 77 1.69 13.80 3.23
N PRO A 78 2.66 13.94 2.29
CA PRO A 78 3.95 13.29 2.44
C PRO A 78 4.61 13.75 3.74
N LYS A 79 5.31 12.85 4.43
CA LYS A 79 6.19 13.27 5.52
C LYS A 79 7.29 14.13 4.89
N GLU A 80 7.42 15.38 5.30
CA GLU A 80 8.50 16.27 4.86
C GLU A 80 9.85 15.57 5.03
N LYS A 81 10.73 15.71 4.03
CA LYS A 81 12.14 15.35 4.18
C LYS A 81 12.74 16.36 5.17
N GLN A 82 12.96 15.94 6.41
CA GLN A 82 13.93 16.61 7.29
C GLN A 82 15.33 16.47 6.68
#